data_AF-A0A534SPI0-F1
#
_entry.id   AF-A0A534SPI0-F1
#
_cell.length_a   1.000
_cell.length_b   1.000
_cell.length_c   1.000
_cell.angle_alpha   90.00
_cell.angle_beta   90.00
_cell.angle_gamma   90.00
#
_symmetry.space_group_name_H-M   'P 1'
#
loop_
_entity.id
_entity.type
_entity.pdbx_description
1 polymer ?
#
loop_
_entity_poly.entity_id
_entity_poly.type
_entity_poly.pdbx_seq_one_letter_code
_entity_poly.pdbx_strand_id
1 'polypeptide(L)'
;MKTPRHRMRCTGSSVSYLASRGAKLRTATSWPFTTFCLLAALTILNIAPAAFAQDQPKRLVALLDYLGSDYKNAVRDGKVLSQDEYGEMQEFSRRSLDLFKQLKEIDKADKAGVEPALKSLASQIENKADPKTVLELAKRTKEKLIAAYNIVPYPRQLPTFASGKKLYDENCAQCHGAPARATARAASR
;
A
#
# COMPACT_ATOMS: atom_id res chain seq x y z
N MET A 1 84.55 24.61 48.17
CA MET A 1 85.30 23.58 47.41
C MET A 1 84.61 23.38 46.06
N LYS A 2 85.05 24.14 45.05
CA LYS A 2 85.73 23.68 43.81
C LYS A 2 84.90 22.76 42.90
N THR A 3 84.37 23.36 41.84
CA THR A 3 84.12 22.75 40.51
C THR A 3 85.41 22.15 39.93
N PRO A 4 85.38 21.23 38.95
CA PRO A 4 85.38 21.70 37.56
C PRO A 4 84.67 20.79 36.52
N ARG A 5 84.41 21.43 35.37
CA ARG A 5 84.08 20.84 34.07
C ARG A 5 85.18 19.88 33.60
N HIS A 6 84.82 18.90 32.77
CA HIS A 6 85.63 18.64 31.57
C HIS A 6 84.80 18.19 30.37
N ARG A 7 85.10 18.89 29.28
CA ARG A 7 84.68 18.71 27.90
C ARG A 7 85.62 17.68 27.26
N MET A 8 85.15 16.79 26.40
CA MET A 8 85.93 16.37 25.22
C MET A 8 85.08 15.64 24.17
N ARG A 9 85.57 15.78 22.94
CA ARG A 9 84.95 15.61 21.64
C ARG A 9 85.87 14.65 20.88
N CYS A 10 85.34 13.64 20.17
CA CYS A 10 86.02 12.89 19.10
C CYS A 10 84.91 12.10 18.35
N THR A 11 84.51 12.44 17.12
CA THR A 11 85.11 12.05 15.82
C THR A 11 85.20 10.54 15.61
N GLY A 12 84.55 10.04 14.55
CA GLY A 12 84.80 8.69 14.04
C GLY A 12 83.69 8.17 13.14
N SER A 13 83.77 8.49 11.84
CA SER A 13 83.07 7.73 10.79
C SER A 13 83.50 6.27 10.82
N SER A 14 82.54 5.36 10.69
CA SER A 14 82.79 4.01 10.19
C SER A 14 81.57 3.58 9.39
N VAL A 15 81.75 3.58 8.07
CA VAL A 15 80.83 2.97 7.11
C VAL A 15 80.87 1.46 7.34
N SER A 16 79.71 0.85 7.53
CA SER A 16 79.55 -0.60 7.42
C SER A 16 78.31 -0.87 6.59
N TYR A 17 78.57 -1.24 5.34
CA TYR A 17 77.60 -1.84 4.44
C TYR A 17 77.21 -3.21 5.01
N LEU A 18 75.94 -3.40 5.36
CA LEU A 18 75.34 -4.73 5.37
C LEU A 18 74.11 -4.74 4.48
N ALA A 19 74.09 -5.76 3.65
CA ALA A 19 73.20 -5.97 2.54
C ALA A 19 71.75 -6.23 2.97
N SER A 20 70.86 -5.75 2.08
CA SER A 20 69.63 -6.40 1.62
C SER A 20 68.71 -7.07 2.66
N ARG A 21 67.52 -6.50 2.81
CA ARG A 21 66.25 -7.24 2.70
C ARG A 21 65.13 -6.27 2.35
N GLY A 22 64.39 -6.63 1.31
CA GLY A 22 63.48 -5.74 0.61
C GLY A 22 62.21 -5.41 1.36
N ALA A 23 61.66 -4.25 1.02
CA ALA A 23 60.24 -3.99 1.09
C ALA A 23 59.86 -3.29 -0.22
N LYS A 24 59.34 -4.07 -1.18
CA LYS A 24 58.60 -3.48 -2.29
C LYS A 24 57.44 -2.72 -1.66
N LEU A 25 57.37 -1.41 -1.88
CA LEU A 25 56.18 -0.63 -1.54
C LEU A 25 55.00 -1.29 -2.25
N ARG A 26 54.10 -1.88 -1.45
CA ARG A 26 52.79 -2.32 -1.94
C ARG A 26 52.07 -1.06 -2.39
N THR A 27 51.93 -0.88 -3.69
CA THR A 27 50.96 0.06 -4.25
C THR A 27 49.60 -0.34 -3.70
N ALA A 28 49.04 0.51 -2.85
CA ALA A 28 47.66 0.37 -2.43
C ALA A 28 46.81 0.51 -3.69
N THR A 29 46.34 -0.62 -4.23
CA THR A 29 45.28 -0.64 -5.22
C THR A 29 44.05 -0.10 -4.51
N SER A 30 43.84 1.20 -4.61
CA SER A 30 42.59 1.84 -4.21
C SER A 30 41.51 1.24 -5.10
N TRP A 31 40.76 0.27 -4.57
CA TRP A 31 39.46 -0.03 -5.15
C TRP A 31 38.72 1.31 -5.25
N PRO A 32 38.27 1.73 -6.44
CA PRO A 32 37.74 3.05 -6.60
C PRO A 32 36.44 3.09 -5.79
N PHE A 33 36.46 3.83 -4.68
CA PHE A 33 35.30 4.06 -3.79
C PHE A 33 34.03 4.42 -4.58
N THR A 34 34.21 4.95 -5.80
CA THR A 34 33.16 5.29 -6.75
C THR A 34 32.34 4.09 -7.26
N THR A 35 32.91 2.90 -7.45
CA THR A 35 32.12 1.72 -7.89
C THR A 35 31.28 1.14 -6.75
N PHE A 36 31.77 1.22 -5.50
CA PHE A 36 31.00 0.83 -4.32
C PHE A 36 29.84 1.80 -4.04
N CYS A 37 30.05 3.11 -4.24
CA CYS A 37 28.99 4.11 -4.15
C CYS A 37 27.92 3.97 -5.24
N LEU A 38 28.30 3.60 -6.48
CA LEU A 38 27.34 3.43 -7.58
C LEU A 38 26.45 2.19 -7.37
N LEU A 39 26.99 1.08 -6.86
CA LEU A 39 26.22 -0.11 -6.49
C LEU A 39 25.30 0.14 -5.29
N ALA A 40 25.74 0.90 -4.29
CA ALA A 40 24.90 1.29 -3.14
C ALA A 40 23.79 2.28 -3.52
N ALA A 41 24.00 3.15 -4.51
CA ALA A 41 22.97 4.03 -5.03
C ALA A 41 21.90 3.29 -5.86
N LEU A 42 22.28 2.20 -6.55
CA LEU A 42 21.36 1.38 -7.35
C LEU A 42 20.44 0.48 -6.50
N THR A 43 20.87 0.09 -5.28
CA THR A 43 20.05 -0.71 -4.37
C THR A 43 18.98 0.10 -3.63
N ILE A 44 19.18 1.42 -3.46
CA ILE A 44 18.20 2.32 -2.80
C ILE A 44 16.99 2.61 -3.71
N LEU A 45 17.12 2.46 -5.03
CA LEU A 45 16.02 2.70 -5.98
C LEU A 45 14.98 1.57 -6.08
N ASN A 46 15.17 0.44 -5.36
CA ASN A 46 14.26 -0.72 -5.41
C ASN A 46 13.40 -0.90 -4.16
N ILE A 47 13.48 0.01 -3.17
CA ILE A 47 12.51 0.01 -2.07
C ILE A 47 11.28 0.79 -2.53
N ALA A 48 10.49 0.18 -3.41
CA ALA A 48 9.11 0.59 -3.54
C ALA A 48 8.44 0.35 -2.19
N PRO A 49 7.82 1.36 -1.54
CA PRO A 49 7.02 1.09 -0.37
C PRO A 49 5.90 0.12 -0.80
N ALA A 50 5.80 -1.03 -0.13
CA ALA A 50 4.65 -1.94 -0.24
C ALA A 50 3.36 -1.32 0.34
N ALA A 51 3.24 0.01 0.35
CA ALA A 51 2.16 0.77 0.98
C ALA A 51 0.85 0.79 0.16
N PHE A 52 0.83 0.15 -1.02
CA PHE A 52 -0.38 -0.03 -1.83
C PHE A 52 -0.69 -1.49 -2.13
N ALA A 53 -0.10 -2.44 -1.40
CA ALA A 53 -0.44 -3.86 -1.51
C ALA A 53 -1.84 -4.13 -0.91
N GLN A 54 -2.86 -3.77 -1.70
CA GLN A 54 -4.22 -4.30 -1.77
C GLN A 54 -4.83 -4.81 -0.46
N ASP A 55 -5.65 -3.97 0.18
CA ASP A 55 -6.68 -4.46 1.10
C ASP A 55 -7.83 -5.08 0.29
N GLN A 56 -7.56 -6.27 -0.28
CA GLN A 56 -8.50 -7.05 -1.09
C GLN A 56 -9.87 -7.23 -0.39
N PRO A 57 -9.93 -7.55 0.92
CA PRO A 57 -11.18 -7.61 1.66
C PRO A 57 -11.97 -6.30 1.63
N LYS A 58 -11.31 -5.16 1.87
CA LYS A 58 -12.00 -3.85 1.81
C LYS A 58 -12.52 -3.51 0.42
N ARG A 59 -11.77 -3.86 -0.64
CA ARG A 59 -12.22 -3.66 -2.03
C ARG A 59 -13.45 -4.49 -2.35
N LEU A 60 -13.46 -5.76 -1.94
CA LEU A 60 -14.61 -6.63 -2.12
C LEU A 60 -15.83 -6.13 -1.33
N VAL A 61 -15.62 -5.66 -0.10
CA VAL A 61 -16.67 -5.00 0.71
C VAL A 61 -17.27 -3.79 -0.01
N ALA A 62 -16.45 -2.95 -0.64
CA ALA A 62 -16.91 -1.78 -1.37
C ALA A 62 -17.74 -2.16 -2.62
N LEU A 63 -17.30 -3.16 -3.39
CA LEU A 63 -18.08 -3.64 -4.54
C LEU A 63 -19.43 -4.22 -4.11
N LEU A 64 -19.48 -4.98 -3.01
CA LEU A 64 -20.74 -5.51 -2.49
C LEU A 64 -21.69 -4.39 -2.02
N ASP A 65 -21.15 -3.32 -1.43
CA ASP A 65 -21.95 -2.16 -1.05
C ASP A 65 -22.57 -1.48 -2.28
N TYR A 66 -21.77 -1.30 -3.34
CA TYR A 66 -22.22 -0.73 -4.61
C TYR A 66 -23.29 -1.60 -5.28
N LEU A 67 -23.00 -2.89 -5.49
CA LEU A 67 -23.91 -3.86 -6.09
C LEU A 67 -25.26 -3.92 -5.34
N GLY A 68 -25.24 -3.84 -4.01
CA GLY A 68 -26.47 -3.85 -3.23
C GLY A 68 -27.27 -2.55 -3.35
N SER A 69 -26.60 -1.40 -3.32
CA SER A 69 -27.26 -0.08 -3.25
C SER A 69 -27.78 0.41 -4.60
N ASP A 70 -27.06 0.14 -5.68
CA ASP A 70 -27.28 0.78 -6.99
C ASP A 70 -27.95 -0.14 -8.02
N TYR A 71 -27.99 -1.45 -7.79
CA TYR A 71 -28.66 -2.39 -8.69
C TYR A 71 -30.15 -2.06 -8.95
N LYS A 72 -30.84 -1.40 -8.00
CA LYS A 72 -32.22 -0.91 -8.17
C LYS A 72 -32.40 0.14 -9.28
N ASN A 73 -31.30 0.75 -9.73
CA ASN A 73 -31.24 1.70 -10.85
C ASN A 73 -31.05 0.96 -12.18
N ALA A 74 -30.47 -0.24 -12.14
CA ALA A 74 -30.23 -1.08 -13.31
C ALA A 74 -31.44 -1.95 -13.68
N VAL A 75 -32.12 -2.55 -12.70
CA VAL A 75 -33.21 -3.52 -12.92
C VAL A 75 -34.40 -3.26 -11.99
N ARG A 76 -35.61 -3.46 -12.52
CA ARG A 76 -36.86 -3.49 -11.73
C ARG A 76 -37.87 -4.41 -12.39
N ASP A 77 -38.58 -5.21 -11.58
CA ASP A 77 -39.59 -6.16 -12.04
C ASP A 77 -39.09 -7.09 -13.17
N GLY A 78 -37.83 -7.54 -13.07
CA GLY A 78 -37.19 -8.40 -14.08
C GLY A 78 -36.75 -7.70 -15.36
N LYS A 79 -36.98 -6.38 -15.49
CA LYS A 79 -36.65 -5.59 -16.68
C LYS A 79 -35.45 -4.69 -16.42
N VAL A 80 -34.58 -4.59 -17.42
CA VAL A 80 -33.46 -3.65 -17.41
C VAL A 80 -33.98 -2.23 -17.64
N LEU A 81 -33.76 -1.34 -16.67
CA LEU A 81 -34.12 0.07 -16.72
C LEU A 81 -33.09 0.89 -17.50
N SER A 82 -31.80 0.57 -17.31
CA SER A 82 -30.67 1.20 -18.00
C SER A 82 -29.66 0.11 -18.38
N GLN A 83 -29.33 0.03 -19.67
CA GLN A 83 -28.40 -0.98 -20.18
C GLN A 83 -26.98 -0.75 -19.66
N ASP A 84 -26.54 0.51 -19.58
CA ASP A 84 -25.20 0.85 -19.10
C ASP A 84 -25.06 0.48 -17.62
N GLU A 85 -26.04 0.86 -16.79
CA GLU A 85 -26.08 0.52 -15.36
C GLU A 85 -26.08 -1.00 -15.16
N TYR A 86 -26.89 -1.74 -15.93
CA TYR A 86 -26.92 -3.20 -15.84
C TYR A 86 -25.61 -3.85 -16.29
N GLY A 87 -24.98 -3.34 -17.35
CA GLY A 87 -23.66 -3.76 -17.79
C GLY A 87 -22.61 -3.57 -16.69
N GLU A 88 -22.66 -2.45 -15.97
CA GLU A 88 -21.78 -2.18 -14.84
C GLU A 88 -22.05 -3.14 -13.66
N MET A 89 -23.31 -3.43 -13.33
CA MET A 89 -23.65 -4.42 -12.30
C MET A 89 -23.06 -5.80 -12.64
N GLN A 90 -23.10 -6.19 -13.92
CA GLN A 90 -22.48 -7.43 -14.39
C GLN A 90 -20.94 -7.38 -14.30
N GLU A 91 -20.32 -6.27 -14.66
CA GLU A 91 -18.86 -6.10 -14.53
C GLU A 91 -18.40 -6.20 -13.08
N PHE A 92 -19.05 -5.46 -12.18
CA PHE A 92 -18.68 -5.44 -10.76
C PHE A 92 -18.98 -6.77 -10.06
N SER A 93 -19.99 -7.50 -10.51
CA SER A 93 -20.25 -8.88 -10.11
C SER A 93 -19.08 -9.81 -10.47
N ARG A 94 -18.61 -9.78 -11.73
CA ARG A 94 -17.44 -10.58 -12.17
C ARG A 94 -16.17 -10.19 -11.43
N ARG A 95 -15.94 -8.88 -11.29
CA ARG A 95 -14.78 -8.35 -10.55
C ARG A 95 -14.79 -8.78 -9.08
N SER A 96 -15.96 -8.89 -8.46
CA SER A 96 -16.10 -9.39 -7.09
C SER A 96 -15.65 -10.85 -6.97
N LEU A 97 -15.99 -11.70 -7.95
CA LEU A 97 -15.51 -13.09 -8.01
C LEU A 97 -14.00 -13.17 -8.23
N ASP A 98 -13.44 -12.33 -9.08
CA ASP A 98 -11.99 -12.29 -9.34
C ASP A 98 -11.19 -11.82 -8.11
N LEU A 99 -11.65 -10.77 -7.44
CA LEU A 99 -11.05 -10.30 -6.18
C LEU A 99 -11.15 -11.37 -5.10
N PHE A 100 -12.29 -12.07 -5.01
CA PHE A 100 -12.44 -13.17 -4.07
C PHE A 100 -11.50 -14.34 -4.39
N LYS A 101 -11.30 -14.68 -5.67
CA LYS A 101 -10.31 -15.68 -6.07
C LYS A 101 -8.90 -15.27 -5.63
N GLN A 102 -8.50 -14.03 -5.86
CA GLN A 102 -7.21 -13.50 -5.40
C GLN A 102 -7.08 -13.58 -3.87
N LEU A 103 -8.13 -13.21 -3.15
CA LEU A 103 -8.18 -13.27 -1.69
C LEU A 103 -8.03 -14.71 -1.18
N LYS A 104 -8.74 -15.67 -1.79
CA LYS A 104 -8.62 -17.09 -1.46
C LYS A 104 -7.22 -17.64 -1.73
N GLU A 105 -6.54 -17.18 -2.78
CA GLU A 105 -5.15 -17.55 -3.05
C GLU A 105 -4.17 -17.01 -1.99
N ILE A 106 -4.45 -15.85 -1.41
CA ILE A 106 -3.66 -15.25 -0.32
C ILE A 106 -3.89 -16.03 0.98
N ASP A 107 -5.16 -16.24 1.34
CA ASP A 107 -5.53 -16.87 2.61
C ASP A 107 -5.48 -18.40 2.60
N LYS A 108 -5.33 -19.00 1.41
CA LYS A 108 -5.39 -20.44 1.16
C LYS A 108 -6.72 -21.10 1.58
N ALA A 109 -7.77 -20.31 1.79
CA ALA A 109 -9.10 -20.75 2.17
C ALA A 109 -10.16 -19.67 1.90
N ASP A 110 -11.43 -20.06 1.84
CA ASP A 110 -12.55 -19.12 1.99
C ASP A 110 -12.74 -18.80 3.48
N LYS A 111 -11.89 -17.91 4.01
CA LYS A 111 -11.87 -17.54 5.42
C LYS A 111 -13.22 -17.01 5.92
N ALA A 112 -13.99 -16.34 5.06
CA ALA A 112 -15.27 -15.73 5.42
C ALA A 112 -16.49 -16.61 5.12
N GLY A 113 -16.33 -17.75 4.43
CA GLY A 113 -17.43 -18.61 4.00
C GLY A 113 -18.43 -17.89 3.07
N VAL A 114 -17.91 -17.12 2.12
CA VAL A 114 -18.70 -16.24 1.22
C VAL A 114 -18.71 -16.69 -0.24
N GLU A 115 -17.90 -17.67 -0.65
CA GLU A 115 -17.83 -18.12 -2.04
C GLU A 115 -19.22 -18.50 -2.62
N PRO A 116 -20.08 -19.27 -1.91
CA PRO A 116 -21.40 -19.61 -2.43
C PRO A 116 -22.32 -18.38 -2.58
N ALA A 117 -22.22 -17.43 -1.65
CA ALA A 117 -23.02 -16.21 -1.66
C ALA A 117 -22.63 -15.28 -2.80
N LEU A 118 -21.33 -15.15 -3.11
CA LEU A 118 -20.83 -14.39 -4.26
C LEU A 118 -21.29 -15.01 -5.59
N LYS A 119 -21.21 -16.33 -5.73
CA LYS A 119 -21.72 -17.03 -6.92
C LYS A 119 -23.23 -16.86 -7.08
N SER A 120 -23.97 -16.94 -5.98
CA SER A 120 -25.42 -16.69 -5.98
C SER A 120 -25.72 -15.24 -6.37
N LEU A 121 -24.97 -14.26 -5.85
CA LEU A 121 -25.15 -12.85 -6.20
C LEU A 121 -24.95 -12.61 -7.70
N ALA A 122 -23.90 -13.17 -8.27
CA ALA A 122 -23.64 -13.09 -9.70
C ALA A 122 -24.80 -13.71 -10.51
N SER A 123 -25.28 -14.88 -10.12
CA SER A 123 -26.42 -15.51 -10.80
C SER A 123 -27.71 -14.69 -10.67
N GLN A 124 -27.99 -14.10 -9.52
CA GLN A 124 -29.18 -13.26 -9.30
C GLN A 124 -29.15 -12.01 -10.19
N ILE A 125 -27.97 -11.40 -10.36
CA ILE A 125 -27.78 -10.25 -11.26
C ILE A 125 -28.03 -10.67 -12.71
N GLU A 126 -27.40 -11.75 -13.19
CA GLU A 126 -27.60 -12.24 -14.57
C GLU A 126 -29.08 -12.57 -14.88
N ASN A 127 -29.78 -13.12 -13.88
CA ASN A 127 -31.20 -13.46 -13.93
C ASN A 127 -32.14 -12.27 -13.70
N LYS A 128 -31.62 -11.04 -13.56
CA LYS A 128 -32.40 -9.82 -13.36
C LYS A 128 -33.34 -9.93 -12.15
N ALA A 129 -32.86 -10.54 -11.08
CA ALA A 129 -33.64 -10.76 -9.87
C ALA A 129 -34.13 -9.45 -9.25
N ASP A 130 -35.10 -9.56 -8.34
CA ASP A 130 -35.63 -8.42 -7.59
C ASP A 130 -34.50 -7.67 -6.84
N PRO A 131 -34.49 -6.31 -6.89
CA PRO A 131 -33.44 -5.52 -6.23
C PRO A 131 -33.29 -5.75 -4.73
N LYS A 132 -34.37 -6.08 -4.00
CA LYS A 132 -34.25 -6.38 -2.56
C LYS A 132 -33.46 -7.67 -2.34
N THR A 133 -33.63 -8.65 -3.23
CA THR A 133 -32.88 -9.91 -3.13
C THR A 133 -31.39 -9.69 -3.33
N VAL A 134 -31.00 -8.89 -4.33
CA VAL A 134 -29.60 -8.52 -4.59
C VAL A 134 -29.02 -7.72 -3.42
N LEU A 135 -29.75 -6.70 -2.93
CA LEU A 135 -29.36 -5.89 -1.78
C LEU A 135 -29.10 -6.73 -0.52
N GLU A 136 -30.04 -7.61 -0.16
CA GLU A 136 -29.91 -8.43 1.04
C GLU A 136 -28.74 -9.43 0.93
N LEU A 137 -28.58 -10.06 -0.23
CA LEU A 137 -27.49 -11.01 -0.45
C LEU A 137 -26.13 -10.30 -0.40
N ALA A 138 -26.01 -9.14 -1.05
CA ALA A 138 -24.80 -8.33 -1.01
C ALA A 138 -24.48 -7.86 0.41
N LYS A 139 -25.49 -7.36 1.15
CA LYS A 139 -25.35 -6.94 2.56
C LYS A 139 -24.88 -8.07 3.47
N ARG A 140 -25.54 -9.24 3.43
CA ARG A 140 -25.15 -10.41 4.25
C ARG A 140 -23.74 -10.89 3.93
N THR A 141 -23.36 -10.88 2.65
CA THR A 141 -22.01 -11.25 2.20
C THR A 141 -20.96 -10.26 2.70
N LYS A 142 -21.26 -8.96 2.61
CA LYS A 142 -20.42 -7.87 3.09
C LYS A 142 -20.17 -7.97 4.60
N GLU A 143 -21.21 -8.23 5.38
CA GLU A 143 -21.11 -8.35 6.85
C GLU A 143 -20.18 -9.51 7.27
N LYS A 144 -20.25 -10.65 6.57
CA LYS A 144 -19.33 -11.78 6.80
C LYS A 144 -17.87 -11.42 6.53
N LEU A 145 -17.61 -10.70 5.43
CA LEU A 145 -16.26 -10.22 5.12
C LEU A 145 -15.75 -9.24 6.17
N ILE A 146 -16.58 -8.30 6.60
CA ILE A 146 -16.21 -7.34 7.65
C ILE A 146 -15.81 -8.07 8.94
N ALA A 147 -16.59 -9.06 9.35
CA ALA A 147 -16.31 -9.86 10.54
C ALA A 147 -15.01 -10.69 10.39
N ALA A 148 -14.85 -11.41 9.28
CA ALA A 148 -13.70 -12.31 9.07
C ALA A 148 -12.34 -11.60 8.94
N TYR A 149 -12.37 -10.34 8.48
CA TYR A 149 -11.17 -9.53 8.27
C TYR A 149 -11.01 -8.35 9.24
N ASN A 150 -11.88 -8.25 10.26
CA ASN A 150 -11.89 -7.15 11.24
C ASN A 150 -11.87 -5.76 10.57
N ILE A 151 -12.62 -5.60 9.49
CA ILE A 151 -12.67 -4.35 8.74
C ILE A 151 -13.40 -3.31 9.58
N VAL A 152 -12.81 -2.13 9.72
CA VAL A 152 -13.45 -0.96 10.32
C VAL A 152 -13.96 -0.08 9.19
N PRO A 153 -15.27 -0.13 8.83
CA PRO A 153 -15.79 0.53 7.63
C PRO A 153 -15.92 2.05 7.77
N TYR A 154 -15.90 2.57 9.00
CA TYR A 154 -15.98 4.00 9.27
C TYR A 154 -15.06 4.39 10.43
N PRO A 155 -14.48 5.60 10.41
CA PRO A 155 -13.72 6.10 11.55
C PRO A 155 -14.64 6.20 12.78
N ARG A 156 -14.14 5.76 13.95
CA ARG A 156 -14.88 5.80 15.22
C ARG A 156 -15.21 7.22 15.68
N GLN A 157 -14.47 8.21 15.20
CA GLN A 157 -14.66 9.63 15.46
C GLN A 157 -14.82 10.35 14.14
N LEU A 158 -15.81 11.24 14.05
CA LEU A 158 -16.00 12.07 12.87
C LEU A 158 -14.78 12.97 12.68
N PRO A 159 -14.20 13.04 11.47
CA PRO A 159 -13.14 13.99 11.17
C PRO A 159 -13.62 15.42 11.41
N THR A 160 -12.72 16.29 11.88
CA THR A 160 -13.02 17.72 12.02
C THR A 160 -13.15 18.38 10.64
N PHE A 161 -13.89 19.50 10.58
CA PHE A 161 -13.93 20.31 9.36
C PHE A 161 -12.52 20.77 8.94
N ALA A 162 -11.66 21.13 9.90
CA ALA A 162 -10.29 21.54 9.62
C ALA A 162 -9.49 20.43 8.92
N SER A 163 -9.55 19.20 9.43
CA SER A 163 -8.90 18.04 8.79
C SER A 163 -9.49 17.73 7.42
N GLY A 164 -10.82 17.81 7.26
CA GLY A 164 -11.47 17.59 5.96
C GLY A 164 -11.09 18.65 4.93
N LYS A 165 -11.04 19.93 5.34
CA LYS A 165 -10.62 21.04 4.49
C LYS A 165 -9.18 20.85 4.01
N LYS A 166 -8.27 20.50 4.90
CA LYS A 166 -6.86 20.24 4.56
C LYS A 166 -6.76 19.15 3.47
N LEU A 167 -7.41 18.01 3.68
CA LEU A 167 -7.39 16.90 2.71
C LEU A 167 -7.99 17.31 1.36
N TYR A 168 -9.07 18.08 1.36
CA TYR A 168 -9.69 18.57 0.14
C TYR A 168 -8.79 19.55 -0.62
N ASP A 169 -8.17 20.50 0.08
CA ASP A 169 -7.22 21.45 -0.52
C ASP A 169 -6.04 20.69 -1.17
N GLU A 170 -5.56 19.63 -0.52
CA GLU A 170 -4.43 18.82 -1.00
C GLU A 170 -4.77 17.90 -2.18
N ASN A 171 -6.00 17.38 -2.27
CA ASN A 171 -6.33 16.29 -3.21
C ASN A 171 -7.40 16.63 -4.25
N CYS A 172 -8.20 17.66 -4.03
CA CYS A 172 -9.42 17.91 -4.81
C CYS A 172 -9.49 19.32 -5.40
N ALA A 173 -8.97 20.32 -4.67
CA ALA A 173 -9.15 21.73 -5.01
C ALA A 173 -8.56 22.14 -6.37
N GLN A 174 -7.53 21.43 -6.83
CA GLN A 174 -6.92 21.63 -8.14
C GLN A 174 -7.91 21.44 -9.32
N CYS A 175 -8.95 20.62 -9.16
CA CYS A 175 -9.96 20.37 -10.19
C CYS A 175 -11.35 20.90 -9.80
N HIS A 176 -11.68 20.90 -8.50
CA HIS A 176 -13.01 21.24 -8.02
C HIS A 176 -13.14 22.63 -7.37
N GLY A 177 -12.05 23.41 -7.27
CA GLY A 177 -12.07 24.75 -6.66
C GLY A 177 -12.07 24.72 -5.13
N ALA A 178 -12.50 25.80 -4.46
CA ALA A 178 -12.55 25.83 -2.99
C ALA A 178 -13.74 25.01 -2.44
N PRO A 179 -13.59 24.31 -1.30
CA PRO A 179 -14.68 23.50 -0.75
C PRO A 179 -15.82 24.39 -0.27
N ALA A 180 -17.05 24.08 -0.69
CA ALA A 180 -18.25 24.63 -0.07
C ALA A 180 -18.33 24.16 1.39
N ARG A 181 -18.76 25.03 2.31
CA ARG A 181 -18.83 24.72 3.74
C ARG A 181 -19.83 23.58 3.99
N ALA A 182 -19.34 22.36 4.15
CA ALA A 182 -20.14 21.22 4.58
C ALA A 182 -20.58 21.43 6.03
N THR A 183 -21.82 21.88 6.23
CA THR A 183 -22.43 21.87 7.57
C THR A 183 -22.80 20.44 7.90
N ALA A 184 -22.24 19.89 8.97
CA ALA A 184 -22.66 18.61 9.53
C ALA A 184 -24.11 18.71 10.03
N ARG A 185 -25.08 18.55 9.13
CA ARG A 185 -26.47 18.36 9.54
C ARG A 185 -26.59 16.92 9.97
N ALA A 186 -26.75 16.74 11.29
CA ALA A 186 -26.95 15.47 11.95
C ALA A 186 -27.90 14.58 11.15
N ALA A 187 -27.52 13.31 10.99
CA ALA A 187 -28.41 12.25 10.56
C ALA A 187 -29.56 12.17 11.58
N SER A 188 -30.70 12.75 11.22
CA SER A 188 -31.98 12.53 11.87
C SER A 188 -32.98 12.13 10.78
N ARG A 189 -33.12 10.82 10.57
CA ARG A 189 -34.38 10.05 10.40
C ARG A 189 -34.05 8.65 9.93
#